data_AF-A0A1H0FQG2-F1
#
_entry.id   AF-A0A1H0FQG2-F1
#
_cell.length_a   1.000
_cell.length_b   1.000
_cell.length_c   1.000
_cell.angle_alpha   90.00
_cell.angle_beta   90.00
_cell.angle_gamma   90.00
#
_symmetry.space_group_name_H-M   'P 1'
#
loop_
_entity.id
_entity.type
_entity.pdbx_description
1 polymer ?
#
loop_
_entity_poly.entity_id
_entity_poly.type
_entity_poly.pdbx_seq_one_letter_code
_entity_poly.pdbx_strand_id
1 'polypeptide(L)'
;MVVSLREAGLFTWSEWAERLGQGIRPKDAPERAADYGAWLTTLEGILAERGVAWPESVAARTEAFQRAAEATPHGEPIRLENDPLYRP
;
A
#
# COMPACT_ATOMS: atom_id res chain seq x y z
N MET A 1 0.37 -6.40 -8.05
CA MET A 1 -0.54 -5.50 -7.33
C MET A 1 -1.08 -4.40 -8.25
N VAL A 2 -0.30 -3.39 -8.64
CA VAL A 2 -0.77 -2.27 -9.52
C VAL A 2 -1.43 -2.78 -10.81
N VAL A 3 -0.78 -3.69 -11.54
CA VAL A 3 -1.32 -4.27 -12.78
C VAL A 3 -2.67 -4.96 -12.55
N SER A 4 -2.77 -5.83 -11.54
CA SER A 4 -4.01 -6.57 -11.24
C SER A 4 -5.16 -5.66 -10.84
N LEU A 5 -4.90 -4.59 -10.08
CA LEU A 5 -5.92 -3.61 -9.68
C LEU A 5 -6.40 -2.78 -10.87
N ARG A 6 -5.48 -2.45 -11.80
CA ARG A 6 -5.81 -1.84 -13.09
C ARG A 6 -6.64 -2.78 -13.96
N GLU A 7 -6.28 -4.05 -14.05
CA GLU A 7 -7.05 -5.07 -14.79
C GLU A 7 -8.45 -5.27 -14.19
N ALA A 8 -8.59 -5.12 -12.87
CA ALA A 8 -9.87 -5.09 -12.17
C ALA A 8 -10.67 -3.78 -12.38
N GLY A 9 -10.15 -2.82 -13.15
CA GLY A 9 -10.85 -1.58 -13.48
C GLY A 9 -10.84 -0.50 -12.39
N LEU A 10 -10.02 -0.65 -11.34
CA LEU A 10 -9.99 0.32 -10.24
C LEU A 10 -9.32 1.64 -10.61
N PHE A 11 -8.56 1.70 -11.69
CA PHE A 11 -8.00 2.92 -12.27
C PHE A 11 -7.47 2.65 -13.68
N THR A 12 -7.19 3.72 -14.43
CA THR A 12 -6.56 3.64 -15.76
C THR A 12 -5.06 3.90 -15.70
N TRP A 13 -4.32 3.49 -16.74
CA TRP A 13 -2.90 3.85 -16.83
C TRP A 13 -2.65 5.36 -16.89
N SER A 14 -3.58 6.12 -17.47
CA SER A 14 -3.49 7.58 -17.53
C SER A 14 -3.62 8.20 -16.13
N GLU A 15 -4.61 7.79 -15.35
CA GLU A 15 -4.75 8.22 -13.93
C GLU A 15 -3.51 7.85 -13.11
N TRP A 16 -3.00 6.62 -13.29
CA TRP A 16 -1.79 6.16 -12.62
C TRP A 16 -0.58 7.05 -12.94
N ALA A 17 -0.33 7.29 -14.23
CA ALA A 17 0.80 8.11 -14.67
C ALA A 17 0.69 9.56 -14.20
N GLU A 18 -0.51 10.13 -14.20
CA GLU A 18 -0.76 11.48 -13.70
C GLU A 18 -0.44 11.59 -12.21
N ARG A 19 -1.03 10.73 -11.38
CA ARG A 19 -0.87 10.78 -9.91
C ARG A 19 0.55 10.46 -9.46
N LEU A 20 1.16 9.42 -10.04
CA LEU A 20 2.56 9.11 -9.75
C LEU A 20 3.46 10.28 -10.16
N GLY A 21 3.18 10.88 -11.33
CA GLY A 21 3.86 12.06 -11.83
C GLY A 21 3.82 13.24 -10.87
N GLN A 22 2.65 13.52 -10.27
CA GLN A 22 2.49 14.56 -9.25
C GLN A 22 3.31 14.27 -7.98
N GLY A 23 3.39 13.00 -7.57
CA GLY A 23 4.14 12.58 -6.37
C GLY A 23 5.66 12.60 -6.51
N ILE A 24 6.18 12.52 -7.75
CA ILE A 24 7.63 12.51 -8.03
C ILE A 24 8.15 13.82 -8.64
N ARG A 25 7.26 14.71 -9.09
CA ARG A 25 7.56 16.07 -9.58
C ARG A 25 6.74 17.13 -8.83
N PRO A 26 6.99 17.30 -7.51
CA PRO A 26 6.32 18.35 -6.74
C PRO A 26 6.74 19.75 -7.22
N LYS A 27 5.91 20.76 -6.99
CA LYS A 27 6.20 22.15 -7.41
C LYS A 27 7.38 22.77 -6.66
N ASP A 28 7.55 22.39 -5.40
CA ASP A 28 8.47 23.05 -4.47
C ASP A 28 9.73 22.20 -4.16
N ALA A 29 9.96 21.12 -4.91
CA ALA A 29 11.16 20.28 -4.74
C ALA A 29 11.59 19.64 -6.08
N PRO A 30 12.86 19.20 -6.20
CA PRO A 30 13.35 18.57 -7.42
C PRO A 30 12.58 17.30 -7.80
N GLU A 31 12.54 17.02 -9.09
CA GLU A 31 12.08 15.72 -9.59
C GLU A 31 12.93 14.59 -9.01
N ARG A 32 12.29 13.49 -8.65
CA ARG A 32 12.93 12.28 -8.16
C ARG A 32 12.46 11.05 -8.92
N ALA A 33 13.27 9.99 -8.92
CA ALA A 33 12.83 8.71 -9.46
C ALA A 33 11.65 8.16 -8.63
N ALA A 34 10.74 7.46 -9.30
CA ALA A 34 9.66 6.73 -8.66
C ALA A 34 10.21 5.46 -8.01
N ASP A 35 10.42 5.51 -6.70
CA ASP A 35 10.74 4.34 -5.88
C ASP A 35 9.47 3.57 -5.48
N TYR A 36 9.64 2.40 -4.85
CA TYR A 36 8.51 1.60 -4.37
C TYR A 36 7.62 2.37 -3.38
N GLY A 37 8.17 3.31 -2.61
CA GLY A 37 7.41 4.18 -1.73
C GLY A 37 6.45 5.10 -2.50
N ALA A 38 6.93 5.79 -3.53
CA ALA A 38 6.10 6.61 -4.40
C ALA A 38 4.99 5.80 -5.08
N TRP A 39 5.30 4.57 -5.50
CA TRP A 39 4.31 3.67 -6.08
C TRP A 39 3.23 3.29 -5.07
N LEU A 40 3.63 2.94 -3.84
CA LEU A 40 2.71 2.54 -2.78
C LEU A 40 1.80 3.71 -2.38
N THR A 41 2.37 4.89 -2.10
CA THR A 41 1.58 6.09 -1.76
C THR A 41 0.58 6.45 -2.86
N THR A 42 0.99 6.37 -4.13
CA THR A 42 0.08 6.63 -5.26
C THR A 42 -1.07 5.63 -5.28
N LEU A 43 -0.77 4.34 -5.08
CA LEU A 43 -1.77 3.29 -5.09
C LEU A 43 -2.74 3.41 -3.91
N GLU A 44 -2.24 3.62 -2.70
CA GLU A 44 -3.04 3.81 -1.49
C GLU A 44 -4.01 5.00 -1.65
N GLY A 45 -3.53 6.11 -2.20
CA GLY A 45 -4.39 7.27 -2.49
C GLY A 45 -5.52 6.95 -3.46
N ILE A 46 -5.23 6.23 -4.55
CA ILE A 46 -6.26 5.78 -5.50
C ILE A 46 -7.26 4.85 -4.82
N LEU A 47 -6.79 3.85 -4.06
CA LEU A 47 -7.67 2.88 -3.41
C LEU A 47 -8.55 3.50 -2.32
N ALA A 48 -8.04 4.48 -1.58
CA ALA A 48 -8.80 5.22 -0.58
C ALA A 48 -9.93 6.02 -1.23
N GLU A 49 -9.65 6.75 -2.32
CA GLU A 49 -10.67 7.51 -3.04
C GLU A 49 -11.76 6.64 -3.66
N ARG A 50 -11.42 5.40 -4.02
CA ARG A 50 -12.39 4.40 -4.51
C ARG A 50 -13.10 3.63 -3.39
N GLY A 51 -12.82 3.94 -2.12
CA GLY A 51 -13.41 3.26 -0.95
C GLY A 51 -13.00 1.80 -0.80
N VAL A 52 -11.89 1.39 -1.43
CA VAL A 52 -11.41 0.00 -1.44
C VAL A 52 -10.50 -0.28 -0.24
N ALA A 53 -9.61 0.66 0.08
CA ALA A 53 -8.69 0.52 1.22
C ALA A 53 -8.44 1.89 1.85
N TRP A 54 -8.97 2.10 3.05
CA TRP A 54 -8.77 3.34 3.79
C TRP A 54 -7.39 3.36 4.48
N PRO A 55 -6.75 4.54 4.63
CA PRO A 55 -5.45 4.65 5.27
C PRO A 55 -5.39 3.99 6.66
N GLU A 56 -6.43 4.14 7.47
CA GLU A 56 -6.54 3.52 8.79
C GLU A 56 -6.62 2.00 8.72
N SER A 57 -7.25 1.45 7.69
CA SER A 57 -7.33 0.00 7.48
C SER A 57 -5.96 -0.57 7.08
N VAL A 58 -5.23 0.15 6.24
CA VAL A 58 -3.87 -0.22 5.82
C VAL A 58 -2.91 -0.13 7.01
N ALA A 59 -3.00 0.93 7.81
CA ALA A 59 -2.19 1.10 9.01
C ALA A 59 -2.46 -0.03 10.02
N ALA A 60 -3.72 -0.30 10.34
CA ALA A 60 -4.09 -1.37 11.26
C ALA A 60 -3.60 -2.75 10.78
N ARG A 61 -3.70 -3.02 9.47
CA ARG A 61 -3.18 -4.26 8.87
C ARG A 61 -1.66 -4.34 8.93
N THR A 62 -0.97 -3.21 8.74
CA THR A 62 0.50 -3.12 8.84
C THR A 62 0.96 -3.44 10.25
N GLU A 63 0.34 -2.83 11.26
CA GLU A 63 0.64 -3.10 12.67
C GLU A 63 0.36 -4.56 13.05
N ALA A 64 -0.74 -5.13 12.56
CA ALA A 64 -1.05 -6.54 12.79
C ALA A 64 0.01 -7.47 12.22
N PHE A 65 0.49 -7.21 11.00
CA PHE A 65 1.58 -7.98 10.41
C PHE A 65 2.92 -7.79 11.15
N GLN A 66 3.20 -6.60 11.68
CA GLN A 66 4.39 -6.36 12.50
C GLN A 66 4.36 -7.20 13.78
N ARG A 67 3.25 -7.17 14.53
CA ARG A 67 3.07 -7.99 15.73
C ARG A 67 3.12 -9.49 15.42
N ALA A 68 2.49 -9.90 14.32
CA ALA A 68 2.57 -11.28 13.85
C ALA A 68 4.01 -11.69 13.54
N ALA A 69 4.79 -10.84 12.89
CA ALA A 69 6.19 -11.12 12.59
C ALA A 69 7.04 -11.27 13.87
N GLU A 70 6.83 -10.40 14.86
CA GLU A 70 7.51 -10.46 16.16
C GLU A 70 7.15 -11.73 16.95
N ALA A 71 5.90 -12.19 16.86
CA ALA A 71 5.42 -13.39 17.53
C ALA A 71 5.75 -14.70 16.78
N THR A 72 6.24 -14.63 15.54
CA THR A 72 6.54 -15.81 14.71
C THR A 72 7.96 -16.32 14.98
N PRO A 73 8.14 -17.57 15.46
CA PRO A 73 9.47 -18.17 15.60
C PRO A 73 10.23 -18.23 14.28
N HIS A 74 11.56 -18.16 14.34
CA HIS A 74 12.40 -18.31 13.15
C HIS A 74 12.15 -19.64 12.44
N GLY A 75 11.98 -19.57 11.11
CA GLY A 75 11.69 -20.74 10.27
C GLY A 75 10.20 -21.01 10.05
N GLU A 76 9.32 -20.35 10.81
CA GLU A 76 7.87 -20.47 10.65
C GLU A 76 7.30 -19.35 9.76
N PRO A 77 6.18 -19.59 9.05
CA PRO A 77 5.54 -18.59 8.22
C PRO A 77 4.86 -17.49 9.06
N ILE A 78 5.08 -16.23 8.69
CA ILE A 78 4.36 -15.10 9.26
C ILE A 78 2.94 -15.10 8.70
N ARG A 79 1.97 -15.34 9.57
CA ARG A 79 0.54 -15.27 9.25
C ARG A 79 -0.15 -14.29 10.19
N LEU A 80 -1.28 -13.72 9.78
CA LEU A 80 -2.00 -12.76 10.63
C LEU A 80 -2.50 -13.39 11.92
N GLU A 81 -2.80 -14.70 11.90
CA GLU A 81 -3.19 -15.49 13.06
C GLU A 81 -2.09 -15.56 14.13
N ASN A 82 -0.84 -15.23 13.78
CA ASN A 82 0.26 -15.15 14.72
C ASN A 82 0.26 -13.82 15.50
N ASP A 83 -0.51 -12.80 15.09
CA ASP A 83 -0.68 -11.57 15.86
C ASP A 83 -1.35 -11.90 17.21
N PRO A 84 -0.72 -11.59 18.37
CA PRO A 84 -1.33 -11.81 19.68
C PRO A 84 -2.68 -11.11 19.88
N LEU A 85 -2.99 -10.09 19.08
CA LEU A 85 -4.26 -9.37 19.08
C LEU A 85 -5.22 -9.82 17.97
N TYR A 86 -4.88 -10.87 17.21
CA TYR A 86 -5.69 -11.37 16.11
C TYR A 86 -7.12 -11.66 16.55
N ARG A 87 -8.08 -11.16 15.77
CA ARG A 87 -9.49 -11.51 15.86
C ARG A 87 -9.97 -11.92 14.46
N PRO A 88 -10.65 -13.07 14.34
CA PRO A 88 -11.19 -13.53 13.07
C PRO A 88 -12.34 -12.65 12.57
#